data_AF-A6FI45-F1
#
_entry.id   AF-A6FI45-F1
#
_cell.length_a   1.000
_cell.length_b   1.000
_cell.length_c   1.000
_cell.angle_alpha   90.00
_cell.angle_beta   90.00
_cell.angle_gamma   90.00
#
_symmetry.space_group_name_H-M   'P 1'
#
loop_
_entity.id
_entity.type
_entity.pdbx_description
1 polymer ?
#
loop_
_entity_poly.entity_id
_entity_poly.type
_entity_poly.pdbx_seq_one_letter_code
_entity_poly.pdbx_strand_id
1 'polypeptide(L)'
;MNMINVDVAVIGGGTAGLGAYRAAKAHSESVVIIEGGPYGTTCARVGCMPSKLLIAAAESVHQIKKAPGFGIHPQGETIINGVEVMARVKRERDR
;
A
#
# COMPACT_ATOMS: atom_id res chain seq x y z
N MET A 1 -6.79 -3.33 35.98
CA MET A 1 -6.82 -2.32 34.90
C MET A 1 -5.51 -1.56 34.97
N ASN A 2 -4.73 -1.48 33.90
CA ASN A 2 -3.53 -0.65 33.89
C ASN A 2 -3.92 0.76 33.47
N MET A 3 -3.61 1.77 34.28
CA MET A 3 -3.92 3.17 33.97
C MET A 3 -2.63 3.87 33.51
N ILE A 4 -2.69 4.46 32.32
CA ILE A 4 -1.57 5.20 31.73
C ILE A 4 -2.07 6.62 31.46
N ASN A 5 -1.41 7.62 32.05
CA ASN A 5 -1.65 9.03 31.77
C ASN A 5 -0.61 9.51 30.74
N VAL A 6 -1.07 10.18 29.69
CA VAL A 6 -0.23 10.68 28.59
C VAL A 6 -0.68 12.06 28.18
N ASP A 7 0.22 12.84 27.58
CA ASP A 7 -0.13 14.15 27.02
C ASP A 7 -0.93 13.99 25.73
N VAL A 8 -0.57 12.98 24.92
CA VAL A 8 -1.26 12.66 23.65
C VAL A 8 -1.42 11.16 23.48
N ALA A 9 -2.66 10.72 23.24
CA ALA A 9 -2.98 9.35 22.83
C ALA A 9 -3.46 9.35 21.37
N VAL A 10 -2.75 8.65 20.48
CA VAL A 10 -3.14 8.50 19.08
C VAL A 10 -3.84 7.17 18.87
N ILE A 11 -5.08 7.19 18.38
CA ILE A 11 -5.86 5.99 18.09
C ILE A 11 -5.71 5.65 16.59
N GLY A 12 -5.07 4.51 16.31
CA GLY A 12 -4.79 3.99 14.98
C GLY A 12 -3.36 4.24 14.51
N GLY A 13 -2.66 3.17 14.14
CA GLY A 13 -1.32 3.11 13.52
C GLY A 13 -1.34 3.23 12.00
N GLY A 14 -2.32 3.94 11.44
CA GLY A 14 -2.41 4.27 10.01
C GLY A 14 -1.51 5.42 9.60
N THR A 15 -1.54 5.82 8.33
CA THR A 15 -0.74 6.93 7.80
C THR A 15 -0.93 8.23 8.60
N ALA A 16 -2.18 8.58 8.90
CA ALA A 16 -2.50 9.77 9.70
C ALA A 16 -2.00 9.65 11.14
N GLY A 17 -2.24 8.50 11.79
CA GLY A 17 -1.84 8.29 13.18
C GLY A 17 -0.33 8.26 13.36
N LEU A 18 0.43 7.64 12.45
CA LEU A 18 1.90 7.71 12.46
C LEU A 18 2.41 9.13 12.24
N GLY A 19 1.75 9.92 11.38
CA GLY A 19 2.04 11.34 11.20
C GLY A 19 1.79 12.15 12.46
N ALA A 20 0.61 11.99 13.07
CA ALA A 20 0.23 12.66 14.32
C ALA A 20 1.16 12.27 15.49
N TYR A 21 1.49 11.00 15.62
CA TYR A 21 2.41 10.49 16.63
C TYR A 21 3.80 11.16 16.52
N ARG A 22 4.36 11.23 15.30
CA ARG A 22 5.65 11.89 15.07
C ARG A 22 5.60 13.39 15.38
N ALA A 23 4.52 14.06 14.99
CA ALA A 23 4.33 15.47 15.30
C ALA A 23 4.24 15.71 16.82
N ALA A 24 3.45 14.90 17.54
CA ALA A 24 3.31 15.02 18.99
C ALA A 24 4.64 14.70 19.73
N LYS A 25 5.38 13.67 19.29
CA LYS A 25 6.69 13.31 19.85
C LYS A 25 7.75 14.40 19.73
N ALA A 26 7.58 15.37 18.82
CA ALA A 26 8.48 16.52 18.72
C ALA A 26 8.28 17.55 19.86
N HIS A 27 7.17 17.48 20.59
CA HIS A 27 6.81 18.43 21.64
C HIS A 27 6.62 17.79 23.02
N SER A 28 6.41 16.47 23.09
CA SER A 28 6.33 15.73 24.36
C SER A 28 6.89 14.32 24.24
N GLU A 29 7.52 13.85 25.31
CA GLU A 29 7.94 12.45 25.43
C GLU A 29 6.77 11.52 25.77
N SER A 30 5.69 12.05 26.37
CA SER A 30 4.51 11.34 26.88
C SER A 30 3.44 11.16 25.80
N VAL A 31 3.77 10.38 24.78
CA VAL A 31 2.89 10.12 23.63
C VAL A 31 2.81 8.63 23.36
N VAL A 32 1.59 8.11 23.18
CA VAL A 32 1.35 6.70 22.85
C VAL A 32 0.53 6.56 21.58
N ILE A 33 0.66 5.40 20.93
CA ILE A 33 -0.18 4.98 19.81
C ILE A 33 -0.90 3.68 20.16
N ILE A 34 -2.18 3.61 19.85
CA ILE A 34 -3.05 2.47 20.13
C ILE A 34 -3.50 1.90 18.79
N GLU A 35 -3.08 0.69 18.46
CA GLU A 35 -3.47 -0.01 17.24
C GLU A 35 -4.10 -1.36 17.60
N GLY A 36 -5.31 -1.61 17.13
CA GLY A 36 -6.07 -2.83 17.41
C GLY A 36 -5.86 -3.93 16.37
N GLY A 37 -5.28 -3.58 15.22
CA GLY A 37 -5.04 -4.46 14.10
C GLY A 37 -3.56 -4.60 13.72
N PRO A 38 -3.27 -5.12 12.52
CA PRO A 38 -1.91 -5.25 12.03
C PRO A 38 -1.28 -3.89 11.68
N TYR A 39 -0.04 -3.68 12.12
CA TYR A 39 0.79 -2.57 11.68
C TYR A 39 1.07 -2.60 10.16
N GLY A 40 1.54 -1.48 9.61
CA GLY A 40 1.88 -1.35 8.19
C GLY A 40 0.92 -0.47 7.38
N THR A 41 -0.06 0.16 8.02
CA THR A 41 -1.10 1.02 7.42
C THR A 41 -2.01 0.28 6.42
N THR A 42 -3.26 0.76 6.28
CA THR A 42 -4.15 0.29 5.21
C THR A 42 -3.55 0.56 3.83
N CYS A 43 -2.91 1.73 3.66
CA CYS A 43 -2.30 2.18 2.41
C CYS A 43 -1.31 1.15 1.85
N ALA A 44 -0.38 0.67 2.68
CA ALA A 44 0.63 -0.28 2.23
C ALA A 44 0.10 -1.72 2.16
N ARG A 45 -0.72 -2.14 3.14
CA ARG A 45 -1.13 -3.56 3.23
C ARG A 45 -2.22 -3.98 2.26
N VAL A 46 -3.25 -3.15 2.11
CA VAL A 46 -4.49 -3.56 1.42
C VAL A 46 -5.16 -2.42 0.65
N GLY A 47 -4.45 -1.29 0.46
CA GLY A 47 -4.98 -0.08 -0.14
C GLY A 47 -4.20 0.36 -1.36
N CYS A 48 -3.60 1.54 -1.28
CA CYS A 48 -2.95 2.20 -2.41
C CYS A 48 -1.83 1.36 -3.03
N MET A 49 -0.92 0.80 -2.22
CA MET A 49 0.23 0.06 -2.75
C MET A 49 -0.18 -1.18 -3.57
N PRO A 50 -0.94 -2.16 -3.02
CA PRO A 50 -1.36 -3.32 -3.80
C PRO A 50 -2.30 -2.96 -4.96
N SER A 51 -3.12 -1.92 -4.84
CA SER A 51 -3.96 -1.48 -5.97
C SER A 51 -3.13 -0.91 -7.12
N LYS A 52 -2.08 -0.13 -6.84
CA LYS A 52 -1.17 0.37 -7.89
C LYS A 52 -0.31 -0.73 -8.51
N LEU A 53 0.06 -1.76 -7.75
CA LEU A 53 0.75 -2.93 -8.29
C LEU A 53 -0.12 -3.71 -9.28
N LEU A 54 -1.42 -3.84 -8.99
CA LEU A 54 -2.38 -4.49 -9.88
C LEU A 54 -2.67 -3.62 -11.12
N ILE A 55 -2.84 -2.31 -10.94
CA ILE A 55 -3.01 -1.35 -12.04
C ILE A 55 -1.81 -1.40 -12.99
N ALA A 56 -0.57 -1.46 -12.48
CA ALA A 56 0.62 -1.58 -13.31
C ALA A 56 0.60 -2.86 -14.18
N ALA A 57 0.09 -3.98 -13.67
CA ALA A 57 -0.08 -5.20 -14.47
C ALA A 57 -1.12 -5.01 -15.60
N ALA A 58 -2.23 -4.34 -15.29
CA ALA A 58 -3.27 -4.02 -16.29
C ALA A 58 -2.77 -3.03 -17.36
N GLU A 59 -1.98 -2.03 -16.95
CA GLU A 59 -1.36 -1.05 -17.85
C GLU A 59 -0.44 -1.73 -18.86
N SER A 60 0.34 -2.74 -18.48
CA SER A 60 1.19 -3.49 -19.41
C SER A 60 0.39 -4.07 -20.59
N VAL A 61 -0.76 -4.69 -20.32
CA VAL A 61 -1.64 -5.23 -21.36
C VAL A 61 -2.29 -4.11 -22.18
N HIS A 62 -2.68 -3.02 -21.52
CA HIS A 62 -3.24 -1.85 -22.19
C HIS A 62 -2.26 -1.22 -23.18
N GLN A 63 -0.97 -1.16 -22.84
CA GLN A 63 0.06 -0.65 -23.74
C GLN A 63 0.29 -1.58 -24.94
N ILE A 64 0.29 -2.91 -24.73
CA ILE A 64 0.37 -3.87 -25.85
C ILE A 64 -0.78 -3.64 -26.84
N LYS A 65 -2.01 -3.43 -26.34
CA LYS A 65 -3.18 -3.14 -27.18
C LYS A 65 -3.08 -1.81 -27.93
N LYS A 66 -2.37 -0.82 -27.38
CA LYS A 66 -2.17 0.51 -27.99
C LYS A 66 -0.95 0.59 -28.90
N ALA A 67 -0.05 -0.39 -28.83
CA ALA A 67 1.18 -0.44 -29.61
C ALA A 67 0.99 -0.22 -31.14
N PRO A 68 -0.10 -0.69 -31.78
CA PRO A 68 -0.32 -0.45 -33.21
C PRO A 68 -0.38 1.03 -33.61
N GLY A 69 -0.81 1.92 -32.71
CA GLY A 69 -0.79 3.37 -32.95
C GLY A 69 0.62 3.95 -33.13
N PHE A 70 1.65 3.19 -32.76
CA PHE A 70 3.06 3.54 -32.93
C PHE A 70 3.75 2.71 -34.03
N GLY A 71 2.97 1.99 -34.86
CA GLY A 71 3.51 1.07 -35.88
C GLY A 71 4.11 -0.22 -35.32
N ILE A 72 3.88 -0.52 -34.03
CA ILE A 72 4.32 -1.76 -33.40
C ILE A 72 3.15 -2.73 -33.41
N HIS A 73 3.32 -3.88 -34.06
CA HIS A 73 2.27 -4.90 -34.18
C HIS A 73 2.68 -6.18 -33.46
N PRO A 74 2.35 -6.32 -32.15
CA PRO A 74 2.56 -7.57 -31.43
C PRO A 74 1.87 -8.73 -32.15
N GLN A 75 2.60 -9.81 -32.39
CA GLN A 75 2.06 -11.02 -33.01
C GLN A 75 1.69 -12.04 -31.92
N GLY A 76 0.53 -12.67 -32.06
CA GLY A 76 0.03 -13.69 -31.13
C GLY A 76 -0.94 -13.16 -30.07
N GLU A 77 -1.47 -14.08 -29.26
CA GLU A 77 -2.40 -13.76 -28.18
C GLU A 77 -1.66 -13.31 -26.91
N THR A 78 -2.17 -12.27 -26.24
CA THR A 78 -1.65 -11.85 -24.93
C THR A 78 -2.24 -12.74 -23.84
N ILE A 79 -1.42 -13.62 -23.27
CA ILE A 79 -1.82 -14.51 -22.18
C ILE A 79 -1.65 -13.79 -20.84
N ILE A 80 -2.71 -13.76 -20.03
CA ILE A 80 -2.69 -13.16 -18.69
C ILE A 80 -2.78 -14.28 -17.64
N ASN A 81 -1.65 -14.61 -17.00
CA ASN A 81 -1.67 -15.52 -15.86
C ASN A 81 -2.01 -14.76 -14.56
N GLY A 82 -3.28 -14.82 -14.16
CA GLY A 82 -3.76 -14.14 -12.95
C GLY A 82 -3.06 -14.60 -11.66
N VAL A 83 -2.62 -15.86 -11.59
CA VAL A 83 -1.90 -16.40 -10.43
C VAL A 83 -0.53 -15.73 -10.30
N GLU A 84 0.21 -15.61 -11.40
CA GLU A 84 1.52 -14.96 -11.42
C GLU A 84 1.40 -13.44 -11.16
N VAL A 85 0.37 -12.80 -11.71
CA VAL A 85 0.08 -11.38 -11.44
C VAL A 85 -0.13 -11.16 -9.94
N MET A 86 -1.00 -11.96 -9.32
CA MET A 86 -1.28 -11.82 -7.89
C MET A 86 -0.10 -12.25 -7.01
N ALA A 87 0.72 -13.20 -7.44
CA ALA A 87 1.97 -13.56 -6.77
C ALA A 87 2.96 -12.37 -6.77
N ARG A 88 3.08 -11.65 -7.90
CA ARG A 88 3.86 -10.40 -7.96
C ARG A 88 3.27 -9.34 -7.02
N VAL A 89 1.96 -9.09 -7.05
CA VAL A 89 1.33 -8.08 -6.17
C VAL A 89 1.65 -8.35 -4.70
N LYS A 90 1.52 -9.62 -4.26
CA LYS A 90 1.84 -10.01 -2.87
C LYS A 90 3.33 -9.85 -2.56
N ARG A 91 4.21 -10.35 -3.44
CA ARG A 91 5.67 -10.24 -3.24
C ARG A 91 6.12 -8.79 -3.15
N GLU A 92 5.62 -7.90 -4.00
CA GLU A 92 6.01 -6.48 -3.98
C GLU A 92 5.39 -5.71 -2.80
N ARG A 93 4.20 -6.11 -2.33
CA ARG A 93 3.58 -5.57 -1.12
C ARG A 93 4.34 -5.97 0.15
N ASP A 94 4.82 -7.21 0.19
CA ASP A 94 5.42 -7.82 1.39
C ASP A 94 6.94 -7.61 1.50
N ARG A 95 7.53 -6.80 0.60
CA ARG A 95 8.92 -6.33 0.68
C ARG A 95 9.09 -5.25 1.74
#